data_AF-A0AAN8FBE5-F1
#
_entry.id   AF-A0AAN8FBE5-F1
#
_cell.length_a   1.000
_cell.length_b   1.000
_cell.length_c   1.000
_cell.angle_alpha   90.00
_cell.angle_beta   90.00
_cell.angle_gamma   90.00
#
_symmetry.space_group_name_H-M   'P 1'
#
loop_
_entity.id
_entity.type
_entity.pdbx_description
1 polymer ?
#
loop_
_entity_poly.entity_id
_entity_poly.type
_entity_poly.pdbx_seq_one_letter_code
_entity_poly.pdbx_strand_id
1 'polypeptide(L)'
;MNTGNAKTAAAVSSHLKTLEKNLSAVMEGREPPAQYDGYASCPLVIGHHKAILAEFNPAGERMETTPLDQSKARRHPWFMKRYLMPFLYWRFLVKGRWNGPAFVRKILHFGFPHNKL
;
A
#
# COMPACT_ATOMS: atom_id res chain seq x y z
N MET A 1 -17.33 -14.62 2.78
CA MET A 1 -16.71 -13.27 2.76
C MET A 1 -15.23 -13.42 2.43
N ASN A 2 -14.79 -12.91 1.28
CA ASN A 2 -13.38 -12.85 0.88
C ASN A 2 -13.18 -11.54 0.09
N THR A 3 -12.10 -10.82 0.35
CA THR A 3 -11.73 -9.65 -0.45
C THR A 3 -11.02 -10.14 -1.73
N GLY A 4 -11.42 -9.67 -2.92
CA GLY A 4 -10.87 -10.12 -4.21
C GLY A 4 -9.43 -9.67 -4.52
N ASN A 5 -8.69 -9.19 -3.52
CA ASN A 5 -7.34 -8.65 -3.67
C ASN A 5 -6.25 -9.71 -3.42
N ALA A 6 -5.03 -9.40 -3.88
CA ALA A 6 -3.85 -10.22 -3.59
C ALA A 6 -3.52 -10.21 -2.08
N LYS A 7 -3.24 -11.40 -1.53
CA LYS A 7 -3.01 -11.61 -0.09
C LYS A 7 -1.57 -11.26 0.29
N THR A 8 -1.33 -9.98 0.56
CA THR A 8 0.00 -9.43 0.90
C THR A 8 -0.03 -8.66 2.22
N ALA A 9 1.13 -8.50 2.88
CA ALA A 9 1.23 -7.67 4.09
C ALA A 9 0.92 -6.19 3.81
N ALA A 10 1.20 -5.70 2.60
CA ALA A 10 0.83 -4.36 2.18
C ALA A 10 -0.70 -4.19 2.14
N ALA A 11 -1.43 -5.20 1.65
CA ALA A 11 -2.88 -5.21 1.68
C ALA A 11 -3.43 -5.15 3.11
N VAL A 12 -2.84 -5.91 4.04
CA VAL A 12 -3.19 -5.84 5.47
C VAL A 12 -3.04 -4.40 5.99
N SER A 13 -1.92 -3.74 5.69
CA SER A 13 -1.70 -2.37 6.18
C SER A 13 -2.73 -1.34 5.69
N SER A 14 -3.19 -1.46 4.43
CA SER A 14 -4.24 -0.58 3.91
C SER A 14 -5.61 -0.93 4.50
N HIS A 15 -5.90 -2.23 4.63
CA HIS A 15 -7.17 -2.70 5.17
C HIS A 15 -7.35 -2.33 6.64
N LEU A 16 -6.28 -2.32 7.44
CA LEU A 16 -6.29 -1.88 8.84
C LEU A 16 -6.89 -0.47 8.99
N LYS A 17 -6.59 0.44 8.06
CA LYS A 17 -7.14 1.80 8.06
C LYS A 17 -8.66 1.84 7.92
N THR A 18 -9.21 1.01 7.04
CA THR A 18 -10.65 0.90 6.83
C THR A 18 -11.31 0.24 8.05
N LEU A 19 -10.69 -0.81 8.58
CA LEU A 19 -11.18 -1.52 9.77
C LEU A 19 -11.20 -0.62 11.00
N GLU A 20 -10.16 0.16 11.26
CA GLU A 20 -10.08 1.08 12.40
C GLU A 20 -11.25 2.07 12.40
N LYS A 21 -11.53 2.70 11.25
CA LYS A 21 -12.62 3.66 11.10
C LYS A 21 -14.00 3.02 11.26
N ASN A 22 -14.20 1.89 10.60
CA ASN A 22 -15.49 1.20 10.60
C ASN A 22 -15.80 0.60 11.96
N LEU A 23 -14.82 -0.04 12.60
CA LEU A 23 -15.00 -0.62 13.92
C LEU A 23 -15.34 0.45 14.95
N SER A 24 -14.62 1.58 14.93
CA SER A 24 -14.91 2.71 15.82
C SER A 24 -16.33 3.26 15.60
N ALA A 25 -16.74 3.44 14.34
CA ALA A 25 -18.10 3.90 14.02
C ALA A 25 -19.19 2.94 14.52
N VAL A 26 -19.02 1.63 14.30
CA VAL A 26 -19.98 0.61 14.76
C VAL A 26 -20.04 0.55 16.29
N MET A 27 -18.89 0.65 16.99
CA MET A 27 -18.86 0.72 18.45
C MET A 27 -19.61 1.93 19.01
N GLU A 28 -19.71 3.01 18.23
CA GLU A 28 -20.50 4.21 18.55
C GLU A 28 -21.96 4.12 18.05
N GLY A 29 -22.41 2.99 17.52
CA GLY A 29 -23.77 2.79 17.00
C GLY A 29 -24.03 3.48 15.66
N ARG A 30 -22.97 3.83 14.91
CA ARG A 30 -23.06 4.47 13.59
C ARG A 30 -22.76 3.47 12.47
N GLU A 31 -23.21 3.79 11.26
CA GLU A 31 -22.90 3.02 10.05
C GLU A 31 -21.40 3.09 9.69
N PRO A 32 -20.79 2.02 9.14
CA PRO A 32 -19.39 2.01 8.70
C PRO A 32 -19.12 3.00 7.55
N PRO A 33 -18.27 4.04 7.75
CA PRO A 33 -18.12 5.10 6.76
C PRO A 33 -17.05 4.85 5.69
N ALA A 34 -16.20 3.83 5.84
CA ALA A 34 -15.05 3.60 4.98
C ALA A 34 -15.16 2.30 4.17
N GLN A 35 -14.68 2.33 2.94
CA GLN A 35 -14.57 1.15 2.08
C GLN A 35 -13.09 0.88 1.76
N TYR A 36 -12.71 -0.39 1.75
CA TYR A 36 -11.37 -0.81 1.34
C TYR A 36 -11.30 -0.91 -0.18
N ASP A 37 -10.32 -0.25 -0.77
CA ASP A 37 -10.09 -0.18 -2.22
C ASP A 37 -9.44 -1.45 -2.81
N GLY A 38 -9.11 -2.43 -1.97
CA GLY A 38 -8.46 -3.66 -2.41
C GLY A 38 -6.96 -3.50 -2.70
N TYR A 39 -6.35 -2.37 -2.33
CA TYR A 39 -4.93 -2.11 -2.56
C TYR A 39 -4.03 -3.27 -2.10
N ALA A 40 -3.13 -3.71 -2.98
CA ALA A 40 -2.07 -4.66 -2.68
C ALA A 40 -0.74 -4.17 -3.29
N SER A 41 0.37 -4.65 -2.72
CA SER A 41 1.69 -4.39 -3.27
C SER A 41 2.55 -5.63 -3.24
N CYS A 42 3.31 -5.82 -4.33
CA CYS A 42 4.28 -6.89 -4.47
C CYS A 42 5.63 -6.32 -4.96
N PRO A 43 6.63 -6.23 -4.07
CA PRO A 43 7.99 -5.90 -4.47
C PRO A 43 8.67 -7.13 -5.10
N LEU A 44 8.61 -7.23 -6.43
CA LEU A 44 9.15 -8.33 -7.23
C LEU A 44 10.67 -8.19 -7.38
N VAL A 45 11.43 -9.04 -6.69
CA VAL A 45 12.90 -9.06 -6.82
C VAL A 45 13.27 -9.81 -8.10
N ILE A 46 13.98 -9.12 -8.99
CA ILE A 46 14.31 -9.60 -10.34
C ILE A 46 15.81 -9.85 -10.53
N GLY A 47 16.63 -9.52 -9.53
CA GLY A 47 18.08 -9.77 -9.57
C GLY A 47 18.81 -9.15 -8.38
N HIS A 48 20.13 -9.28 -8.41
CA HIS A 48 21.00 -8.67 -7.40
C HIS A 48 20.84 -7.14 -7.47
N HIS A 49 20.27 -6.57 -6.41
CA HIS A 49 20.03 -5.13 -6.24
C HIS A 49 18.92 -4.51 -7.09
N LYS A 50 18.03 -5.29 -7.72
CA LYS A 50 16.92 -4.74 -8.51
C LYS A 50 15.57 -5.36 -8.14
N ALA A 51 14.54 -4.54 -8.14
CA ALA A 51 13.16 -4.95 -7.97
C ALA A 51 12.21 -4.11 -8.84
N ILE A 52 11.04 -4.65 -9.11
CA ILE A 52 9.86 -3.97 -9.66
C ILE A 52 8.88 -3.82 -8.51
N LEU A 53 8.33 -2.62 -8.30
CA LEU A 53 7.33 -2.39 -7.25
C LEU A 53 5.96 -2.44 -7.90
N ALA A 54 5.26 -3.57 -7.79
CA ALA A 54 3.90 -3.65 -8.32
C ALA A 54 2.92 -3.17 -7.24
N GLU A 55 2.09 -2.18 -7.56
CA GLU A 55 1.02 -1.68 -6.68
C GLU A 55 -0.28 -1.64 -7.47
N PHE A 56 -1.34 -2.29 -6.99
CA PHE A 56 -2.56 -2.49 -7.75
C PHE A 56 -3.78 -2.78 -6.86
N ASN A 57 -4.97 -2.69 -7.46
CA ASN A 57 -6.24 -3.12 -6.87
C ASN A 57 -6.83 -4.32 -7.65
N PRO A 58 -7.96 -4.91 -7.21
CA PRO A 58 -8.60 -6.02 -7.91
C PRO A 58 -9.12 -5.68 -9.32
N ALA A 59 -9.34 -4.39 -9.62
CA ALA A 59 -9.72 -3.93 -10.95
C ALA A 59 -8.52 -3.92 -11.94
N GLY A 60 -7.31 -4.21 -11.46
CA GLY A 60 -6.08 -4.19 -12.27
C GLY A 60 -5.50 -2.80 -12.48
N GLU A 61 -6.05 -1.78 -11.81
CA GLU A 61 -5.56 -0.41 -11.90
C GLU A 61 -4.24 -0.26 -11.15
N ARG A 62 -3.30 0.49 -11.74
CA ARG A 62 -2.02 0.80 -11.09
C ARG A 62 -2.23 1.80 -9.96
N MET A 63 -1.68 1.48 -8.79
CA MET A 63 -1.81 2.30 -7.58
C MET A 63 -0.46 2.78 -7.04
N GLU A 64 0.43 3.17 -7.96
CA GLU A 64 1.84 3.51 -7.67
C GLU A 64 1.96 4.64 -6.62
N THR A 65 2.75 4.38 -5.58
CA THR A 65 3.02 5.31 -4.48
C THR A 65 4.02 6.38 -4.87
N THR A 66 4.95 6.08 -5.78
CA THR A 66 6.00 7.00 -6.24
C THR A 66 5.67 7.58 -7.60
N PRO A 67 6.08 8.82 -7.93
CA PRO A 67 5.89 9.41 -9.27
C PRO A 67 6.82 8.81 -10.34
N LEU A 68 7.69 7.87 -9.96
CA LEU A 68 8.56 7.14 -10.87
C LEU A 68 7.83 5.88 -11.35
N ASP A 69 7.86 5.64 -12.66
CA ASP A 69 7.36 4.41 -13.29
C ASP A 69 7.91 3.16 -12.58
N GLN A 70 7.01 2.49 -11.85
CA GLN A 70 7.33 1.35 -11.01
C GLN A 70 7.35 0.02 -11.76
N SER A 71 6.91 0.00 -13.04
CA SER A 71 7.02 -1.18 -13.92
C SER A 71 8.48 -1.50 -14.29
N LYS A 72 9.37 -0.51 -14.16
CA LYS A 72 10.79 -0.65 -14.47
C LYS A 72 11.58 -1.22 -13.30
N ALA A 73 12.49 -2.13 -13.65
CA ALA A 73 13.53 -2.67 -12.81
C ALA A 73 14.42 -1.57 -12.19
N ARG A 74 14.30 -1.28 -10.89
CA ARG A 74 15.05 -0.21 -10.23
C ARG A 74 15.75 -0.70 -8.96
N ARG A 75 16.73 0.07 -8.48
CA ARG A 75 17.45 -0.20 -7.21
C ARG A 75 16.69 0.28 -5.97
N HIS A 76 15.96 1.40 -6.07
CA HIS A 76 15.21 1.95 -4.93
C HIS A 76 14.19 0.98 -4.30
N PRO A 77 13.37 0.20 -5.07
CA PRO A 77 12.35 -0.64 -4.47
C PRO A 77 12.97 -1.89 -3.87
N TRP A 78 14.12 -2.32 -4.39
CA TRP A 78 14.92 -3.38 -3.79
C TRP A 78 15.50 -2.94 -2.44
N PHE A 79 16.08 -1.74 -2.36
CA PHE A 79 16.60 -1.19 -1.11
C PHE A 79 15.48 -1.01 -0.08
N MET A 80 14.35 -0.42 -0.52
CA MET A 80 13.13 -0.30 0.28
C MET A 80 12.67 -1.65 0.82
N LYS A 81 12.54 -2.67 -0.05
CA LYS A 81 12.13 -4.02 0.35
C LYS A 81 13.10 -4.65 1.33
N ARG A 82 14.41 -4.51 1.11
CA ARG A 82 15.45 -5.18 1.90
C ARG A 82 15.66 -4.55 3.28
N TYR A 83 15.63 -3.22 3.37
CA TYR A 83 16.03 -2.50 4.58
C TYR A 83 14.89 -1.71 5.23
N LEU A 84 14.11 -0.96 4.44
CA LEU A 84 13.06 -0.11 4.98
C LEU A 84 11.84 -0.90 5.46
N MET A 85 11.36 -1.86 4.66
CA MET A 85 10.14 -2.61 4.96
C MET A 85 10.25 -3.45 6.25
N PRO A 86 11.35 -4.15 6.56
CA PRO A 86 11.48 -4.85 7.84
C PRO A 86 11.42 -3.90 9.04
N PHE A 87 12.09 -2.75 8.95
CA PHE A 87 12.04 -1.73 10.00
C PHE A 87 10.62 -1.18 10.17
N LEU A 88 9.96 -0.81 9.06
CA LEU A 88 8.59 -0.30 9.06
C LEU A 88 7.60 -1.33 9.62
N TYR A 89 7.77 -2.59 9.26
CA TYR A 89 6.95 -3.70 9.73
C TYR A 89 7.00 -3.80 11.27
N TRP A 90 8.19 -3.98 11.83
CA TRP A 90 8.34 -4.22 13.27
C TRP A 90 8.09 -2.98 14.12
N ARG A 91 8.48 -1.80 13.63
CA ARG A 91 8.41 -0.56 14.43
C ARG A 91 7.08 0.16 14.31
N PHE A 92 6.35 -0.02 13.20
CA PHE A 92 5.11 0.72 12.94
C PHE A 92 3.91 -0.18 12.66
N LEU A 93 3.99 -1.10 11.70
CA LEU A 93 2.82 -1.91 11.29
C LEU A 93 2.28 -2.76 12.44
N VAL A 94 3.14 -3.55 13.08
CA VAL A 94 2.74 -4.42 14.22
C VAL A 94 2.23 -3.60 15.41
N LYS A 95 2.62 -2.32 15.51
CA LYS A 95 2.18 -1.39 16.56
C LYS A 95 0.93 -0.59 16.18
N GLY A 96 0.31 -0.87 15.03
CA GLY A 96 -0.87 -0.14 14.55
C GLY A 96 -0.58 1.30 14.11
N ARG A 97 0.68 1.66 13.87
CA ARG A 97 1.08 3.04 13.48
C ARG A 97 1.28 3.21 11.97
N TRP A 98 1.05 2.16 11.18
CA TRP A 98 1.21 2.19 9.72
C TRP A 98 -0.06 1.69 9.03
N ASN A 99 -0.72 2.61 8.33
CA ASN A 99 -2.04 2.44 7.72
C ASN A 99 -1.98 2.43 6.18
N GLY A 100 -0.88 1.88 5.64
CA GLY A 100 -0.61 1.79 4.21
C GLY A 100 -0.08 3.08 3.57
N PRO A 101 0.33 3.02 2.28
CA PRO A 101 1.06 4.11 1.65
C PRO A 101 0.18 5.19 1.01
N ALA A 102 -1.15 5.12 1.13
CA ALA A 102 -2.05 6.09 0.48
C ALA A 102 -1.74 7.56 0.84
N PHE A 103 -1.33 7.81 2.09
CA PHE A 103 -0.90 9.14 2.53
C PHE A 103 0.41 9.56 1.85
N VAL A 104 1.40 8.66 1.81
CA VAL A 104 2.69 8.87 1.13
C VAL A 104 2.47 9.13 -0.36
N ARG A 105 1.60 8.34 -1.01
CA ARG A 105 1.22 8.51 -2.41
C ARG A 105 0.68 9.92 -2.68
N LYS A 106 -0.24 10.41 -1.85
CA LYS A 106 -0.80 11.77 -1.97
C LYS A 106 0.27 12.85 -1.84
N ILE A 107 1.23 12.69 -0.93
CA ILE A 107 2.34 13.64 -0.76
C ILE A 107 3.29 13.61 -1.95
N LEU A 108 3.72 12.42 -2.38
CA LEU A 108 4.72 12.29 -3.45
C LEU A 108 4.19 12.71 -4.83
N HIS A 109 2.88 12.67 -5.03
CA HIS A 109 2.21 13.18 -6.23
C HIS A 109 1.75 14.64 -6.09
N PHE A 110 1.95 15.28 -4.94
CA PHE A 110 1.57 16.67 -4.74
C PHE A 110 2.41 17.56 -5.67
N GLY A 111 1.75 18.16 -6.68
CA GLY A 111 2.40 18.98 -7.70
C GLY A 111 2.79 18.23 -8.99
N PHE A 112 2.56 16.92 -9.09
CA PHE A 112 2.70 16.16 -10.34
C PHE A 112 1.31 15.88 -10.94
N PRO A 113 1.11 16.05 -12.26
CA PRO A 113 -0.15 15.66 -12.88
C PRO A 113 -0.36 14.16 -12.70
N HIS A 114 -1.55 13.78 -12.23
CA HIS A 114 -1.97 12.38 -12.20
C HIS A 114 -2.18 11.90 -13.64
N ASN A 115 -1.10 11.55 -14.33
CA ASN A 115 -1.22 10.73 -15.52
C ASN A 115 -1.67 9.35 -15.07
N LYS A 116 -2.96 9.07 -15.28
CA LYS A 116 -3.45 7.69 -15.33
C LYS A 116 -2.67 7.00 -16.46
N LEU A 117 -1.72 6.15 -16.09
CA LEU A 117 -1.12 5.17 -17.01
C LEU A 117 -1.97 3.90 -16.99
#